data_AF-A0A6I9YE13-F1
#
_entry.id   AF-A0A6I9YE13-F1
#
_cell.length_a   1.000
_cell.length_b   1.000
_cell.length_c   1.000
_cell.angle_alpha   90.00
_cell.angle_beta   90.00
_cell.angle_gamma   90.00
#
_symmetry.space_group_name_H-M   'P 1'
#
loop_
_entity.id
_entity.type
_entity.pdbx_description
1 polymer ?
#
loop_
_entity_poly.entity_id
_entity_poly.type
_entity_poly.pdbx_seq_one_letter_code
_entity_poly.pdbx_strand_id
1 'polypeptide(L)'
;MQLNQSLFMLGGRSGYVLQPDMMRDDLFDPFDKGSLKHVEPITVQLQILGARHLPKNGRSIVCPFVEVEVCGSEFDNSKNKTDVVADNGLNPLWLLKQFIFDINNPQFAFLRFVVYEEDMFSDPNFLAQATFPVESLKTGYRSVPLKNSYSEDLELASLLLHVEIINAKEEDEENLYSSIQQLRDRANELSNQVSNLEHSNNCDSRYQQRLDELRLAQEQLMELTEARNRKLMEKKKRDRQLANRRN
;
A
#
# COMPACT_ATOMS: atom_id res chain seq x y z
N MET A 1 -10.93 4.14 14.80
CA MET A 1 -11.75 2.90 14.91
C MET A 1 -11.87 2.07 13.62
N GLN A 2 -11.59 2.60 12.43
CA GLN A 2 -11.75 1.86 11.16
C GLN A 2 -10.91 0.58 11.09
N LEU A 3 -9.62 0.66 11.44
CA LEU A 3 -8.72 -0.50 11.52
C LEU A 3 -9.20 -1.55 12.53
N ASN A 4 -9.67 -1.11 13.70
CA ASN A 4 -10.23 -2.00 14.72
C ASN A 4 -11.42 -2.80 14.19
N GLN A 5 -12.36 -2.13 13.52
CA GLN A 5 -13.52 -2.80 12.90
C GLN A 5 -13.08 -3.81 11.83
N SER A 6 -12.05 -3.48 11.05
CA SER A 6 -11.46 -4.37 10.04
C SER A 6 -10.82 -5.61 10.65
N LEU A 7 -10.00 -5.46 11.71
CA LEU A 7 -9.37 -6.58 12.42
C LEU A 7 -10.41 -7.60 12.86
N PHE A 8 -11.47 -7.15 13.52
CA PHE A 8 -12.51 -8.04 14.03
C PHE A 8 -13.42 -8.64 12.94
N MET A 9 -13.25 -8.27 11.66
CA MET A 9 -13.89 -8.99 10.55
C MET A 9 -13.35 -10.42 10.41
N LEU A 10 -12.07 -10.67 10.74
CA LEU A 10 -11.46 -12.01 10.67
C LEU A 10 -12.17 -13.03 11.56
N GLY A 11 -12.61 -12.60 12.75
CA GLY A 11 -13.34 -13.42 13.71
C GLY A 11 -14.86 -13.35 13.57
N GLY A 12 -15.38 -12.95 12.41
CA GLY A 12 -16.83 -12.81 12.19
C GLY A 12 -17.50 -11.78 13.09
N ARG A 13 -16.77 -10.75 13.53
CA ARG A 13 -17.20 -9.71 14.49
C ARG A 13 -17.54 -10.24 15.89
N SER A 14 -16.98 -11.39 16.29
CA SER A 14 -17.13 -11.94 17.65
C SER A 14 -16.45 -11.12 18.74
N GLY A 15 -15.56 -10.20 18.37
CA GLY A 15 -14.69 -9.48 19.32
C GLY A 15 -13.41 -10.23 19.68
N TYR A 16 -13.18 -11.42 19.10
CA TYR A 16 -11.98 -12.22 19.32
C TYR A 16 -11.33 -12.61 17.98
N VAL A 17 -10.02 -12.44 17.88
CA VAL A 17 -9.18 -12.86 16.77
C VAL A 17 -7.91 -13.47 17.36
N LEU A 18 -7.54 -14.67 16.93
CA LEU A 18 -6.30 -15.31 17.37
C LEU A 18 -5.11 -14.53 16.82
N GLN A 19 -4.12 -14.26 17.66
CA GLN A 19 -2.87 -13.64 17.23
C GLN A 19 -2.11 -14.58 16.28
N PRO A 20 -1.51 -14.05 15.18
CA PRO A 20 -0.64 -14.83 14.31
C PRO A 20 0.45 -15.58 15.06
N ASP A 21 0.84 -16.75 14.56
CA ASP A 21 1.81 -17.64 15.22
C ASP A 21 3.13 -16.93 15.50
N MET A 22 3.61 -16.12 14.56
CA MET A 22 4.85 -15.35 14.72
C MET A 22 4.79 -14.37 15.90
N MET A 23 3.63 -13.77 16.21
CA MET A 23 3.51 -12.82 17.35
C MET A 23 3.53 -13.53 18.70
N ARG A 24 3.41 -14.86 18.69
CA ARG A 24 3.41 -15.71 19.88
C ARG A 24 4.77 -16.37 20.11
N ASP A 25 5.77 -16.06 19.27
CA ASP A 25 7.16 -16.47 19.42
C ASP A 25 7.92 -15.45 20.28
N ASP A 26 8.71 -15.92 21.24
CA ASP A 26 9.51 -15.09 22.14
C ASP A 26 10.60 -14.28 21.40
N LEU A 27 10.96 -14.68 20.18
CA LEU A 27 11.97 -14.02 19.36
C LEU A 27 11.39 -12.95 18.41
N PHE A 28 10.07 -12.78 18.38
CA PHE A 28 9.44 -11.78 17.52
C PHE A 28 9.59 -10.37 18.09
N ASP A 29 10.00 -9.43 17.22
CA ASP A 29 10.09 -8.01 17.51
C ASP A 29 9.35 -7.22 16.41
N PRO A 30 8.27 -6.49 16.75
CA PRO A 30 7.48 -5.75 15.76
C PRO A 30 8.24 -4.61 15.07
N PHE A 31 9.39 -4.21 15.62
CA PHE A 31 10.26 -3.15 15.08
C PHE A 31 11.46 -3.71 14.31
N ASP A 32 11.76 -5.01 14.44
CA ASP A 32 12.81 -5.68 13.67
C ASP A 32 12.21 -6.63 12.64
N LYS A 33 12.33 -6.25 11.37
CA LYS A 33 11.94 -7.07 10.23
C LYS A 33 12.66 -8.43 10.21
N GLY A 34 13.88 -8.51 10.72
CA GLY A 34 14.67 -9.75 10.81
C GLY A 34 14.05 -10.80 11.73
N SER A 35 13.16 -10.40 12.63
CA SER A 35 12.45 -11.29 13.56
C SER A 35 11.34 -12.12 12.90
N LEU A 36 10.92 -11.77 11.67
CA LEU A 36 9.86 -12.45 10.90
C LEU A 36 10.31 -13.83 10.38
N LYS A 37 10.52 -14.78 11.28
CA LYS A 37 10.85 -16.17 10.94
C LYS A 37 9.63 -16.86 10.37
N HIS A 38 9.82 -17.60 9.28
CA HIS A 38 8.77 -18.40 8.62
C HIS A 38 7.57 -17.62 8.05
N VAL A 39 7.68 -16.29 7.93
CA VAL A 39 6.68 -15.46 7.23
C VAL A 39 7.14 -15.23 5.79
N GLU A 40 6.26 -15.51 4.84
CA GLU A 40 6.51 -15.25 3.43
C GLU A 40 6.01 -13.87 3.03
N PRO A 41 6.89 -12.99 2.53
CA PRO A 41 6.48 -11.69 2.05
C PRO A 41 5.69 -11.82 0.75
N ILE A 42 4.74 -10.91 0.55
CA ILE A 42 3.93 -10.85 -0.66
C ILE A 42 4.12 -9.50 -1.35
N THR A 43 3.85 -9.47 -2.64
CA THR A 43 3.67 -8.22 -3.38
C THR A 43 2.22 -8.14 -3.86
N VAL A 44 1.54 -7.06 -3.48
CA VAL A 44 0.17 -6.75 -3.89
C VAL A 44 0.24 -5.76 -5.06
N GLN A 45 -0.23 -6.18 -6.22
CA GLN A 45 -0.38 -5.32 -7.39
C GLN A 45 -1.84 -4.91 -7.53
N LEU A 46 -2.09 -3.60 -7.52
CA LEU A 46 -3.43 -3.04 -7.47
C LEU A 46 -3.63 -1.99 -8.56
N GLN A 47 -4.78 -2.05 -9.23
CA GLN A 47 -5.21 -1.03 -10.18
C GLN A 47 -6.61 -0.58 -9.80
N ILE A 48 -6.78 0.69 -9.46
CA ILE A 48 -8.10 1.27 -9.19
C ILE A 48 -8.66 1.71 -10.53
N LEU A 49 -9.77 1.12 -10.94
CA LEU A 49 -10.34 1.36 -12.27
C LEU A 49 -11.34 2.50 -12.24
N GLY A 50 -12.15 2.56 -11.19
CA GLY A 50 -13.16 3.58 -11.01
C GLY A 50 -13.95 3.40 -9.72
N ALA A 51 -14.96 4.24 -9.54
CA ALA A 51 -15.94 4.12 -8.48
C ALA A 51 -17.36 4.27 -9.01
N ARG A 52 -18.34 4.01 -8.15
CA ARG A 52 -19.73 4.38 -8.39
C ARG A 52 -20.36 4.92 -7.12
N HIS A 53 -21.33 5.83 -7.27
CA HIS A 53 -22.17 6.35 -6.18
C HIS A 53 -21.37 6.85 -4.97
N LEU A 54 -20.29 7.61 -5.21
CA LEU A 54 -19.56 8.21 -4.10
C LEU A 54 -20.48 9.19 -3.35
N PRO A 55 -20.39 9.24 -2.01
CA PRO A 55 -21.20 10.16 -1.23
C PRO A 55 -20.83 11.61 -1.59
N LYS A 56 -21.80 12.50 -1.46
CA LYS A 56 -21.65 13.92 -1.76
C LYS A 56 -21.61 14.70 -0.45
N ASN A 57 -20.56 15.48 -0.23
CA ASN A 57 -20.50 16.42 0.88
C ASN A 57 -21.12 17.75 0.44
N GLY A 58 -22.37 18.03 0.85
CA GLY A 58 -23.02 19.31 0.58
C GLY A 58 -23.56 19.48 -0.85
N ARG A 59 -23.37 20.67 -1.44
CA ARG A 59 -24.04 21.07 -2.71
C ARG A 59 -23.14 20.96 -3.95
N SER A 60 -21.82 20.96 -3.80
CA SER A 60 -20.84 20.84 -4.90
C SER A 60 -20.73 19.42 -5.44
N ILE A 61 -20.38 19.28 -6.72
CA ILE A 61 -20.02 17.97 -7.26
C ILE A 61 -18.62 17.65 -6.76
N VAL A 62 -18.42 16.42 -6.29
CA VAL A 62 -17.15 16.01 -5.70
C VAL A 62 -16.08 15.85 -6.78
N CYS A 63 -14.85 16.23 -6.44
CA CYS A 63 -13.65 15.97 -7.24
C CYS A 63 -12.83 14.83 -6.59
N PRO A 64 -13.15 13.54 -6.86
CA PRO A 64 -12.63 12.47 -6.04
C PRO A 64 -11.21 12.04 -6.42
N PHE A 65 -10.49 11.56 -5.42
CA PHE A 65 -9.31 10.72 -5.58
C PHE A 65 -9.29 9.62 -4.52
N VAL A 66 -8.53 8.56 -4.76
CA VAL A 66 -8.41 7.42 -3.83
C VAL A 66 -6.99 7.33 -3.30
N GLU A 67 -6.85 7.33 -1.99
CA GLU A 67 -5.64 6.94 -1.27
C GLU A 67 -5.72 5.44 -0.93
N VAL A 68 -4.64 4.73 -1.20
CA VAL A 68 -4.44 3.33 -0.81
C VAL A 68 -3.26 3.28 0.13
N GLU A 69 -3.49 2.68 1.29
CA GLU A 69 -2.52 2.56 2.37
C GLU A 69 -2.38 1.11 2.79
N VAL A 70 -1.14 0.66 2.97
CA VAL A 70 -0.84 -0.52 3.77
C VAL A 70 -0.60 -0.06 5.20
N CYS A 71 -1.39 -0.59 6.14
CA CYS A 71 -1.22 -0.37 7.57
C CYS A 71 -0.76 -1.68 8.23
N GLY A 72 0.34 -1.67 8.95
CA GLY A 72 0.86 -2.83 9.68
C GLY A 72 2.08 -2.42 10.51
N SER A 73 3.12 -3.25 10.48
CA SER A 73 4.44 -2.89 11.01
C SER A 73 5.00 -1.67 10.28
N GLU A 74 5.88 -0.90 10.94
CA GLU A 74 6.45 0.33 10.38
C GLU A 74 7.16 0.11 9.04
N PHE A 75 7.84 -1.03 8.90
CA PHE A 75 8.53 -1.42 7.66
C PHE A 75 7.62 -1.83 6.50
N ASP A 76 6.31 -2.03 6.74
CA ASP A 76 5.30 -2.33 5.73
C ASP A 76 4.42 -1.10 5.39
N ASN A 77 4.42 -0.08 6.25
CA ASN A 77 3.56 1.08 6.10
C ASN A 77 3.92 1.86 4.83
N SER A 78 2.92 2.04 3.96
CA SER A 78 3.09 2.77 2.71
C SER A 78 1.78 3.37 2.24
N LYS A 79 1.84 4.53 1.57
CA LYS A 79 0.68 5.28 1.09
C LYS A 79 0.90 5.72 -0.35
N ASN A 80 -0.12 5.55 -1.17
CA ASN A 80 -0.14 6.04 -2.54
C ASN A 80 -1.53 6.58 -2.88
N LYS A 81 -1.62 7.56 -3.78
CA LYS A 81 -2.89 8.12 -4.23
C LYS A 81 -3.05 8.12 -5.74
N THR A 82 -4.28 8.04 -6.22
CA THR A 82 -4.64 8.34 -7.61
C THR A 82 -4.58 9.84 -7.88
N ASP A 83 -4.69 10.20 -9.15
CA ASP A 83 -4.97 11.58 -9.54
C ASP A 83 -6.41 11.95 -9.20
N VAL A 84 -6.69 13.25 -9.16
CA VAL A 84 -8.02 13.80 -8.92
C VAL A 84 -8.84 13.76 -10.20
N VAL A 85 -10.09 13.32 -10.09
CA VAL A 85 -11.08 13.43 -11.17
C VAL A 85 -11.94 14.66 -10.89
N ALA A 86 -12.03 15.60 -11.83
CA ALA A 86 -12.85 16.79 -11.66
C ALA A 86 -14.35 16.48 -11.78
N ASP A 87 -15.16 17.05 -10.88
CA ASP A 87 -16.62 17.11 -10.95
C ASP A 87 -17.32 15.79 -11.30
N ASN A 88 -16.89 14.66 -10.72
CA ASN A 88 -17.51 13.37 -10.96
C ASN A 88 -17.47 12.42 -9.75
N GLY A 89 -18.52 12.44 -8.92
CA GLY A 89 -18.74 11.45 -7.86
C GLY A 89 -19.56 10.22 -8.28
N LEU A 90 -20.26 10.28 -9.41
CA LEU A 90 -21.21 9.23 -9.77
C LEU A 90 -20.51 8.00 -10.37
N ASN A 91 -19.51 8.21 -11.23
CA ASN A 91 -18.78 7.16 -11.93
C ASN A 91 -17.34 7.56 -12.37
N PRO A 92 -16.47 8.05 -11.47
CA PRO A 92 -15.10 8.41 -11.82
C PRO A 92 -14.26 7.20 -12.26
N LEU A 93 -13.22 7.46 -13.06
CA LEU A 93 -12.29 6.44 -13.61
C LEU A 93 -10.82 6.84 -13.37
N TRP A 94 -9.97 5.87 -13.02
CA TRP A 94 -8.53 6.05 -12.74
C TRP A 94 -7.63 5.02 -13.46
N LEU A 95 -7.89 4.79 -14.75
CA LEU A 95 -7.39 3.61 -15.47
C LEU A 95 -5.86 3.52 -15.67
N LEU A 96 -5.10 4.57 -15.40
CA LEU A 96 -3.70 4.68 -15.82
C LEU A 96 -2.68 4.24 -14.75
N LYS A 97 -3.04 4.26 -13.46
CA LYS A 97 -2.08 4.08 -12.36
C LYS A 97 -2.16 2.70 -11.75
N GLN A 98 -1.02 2.02 -11.70
CA GLN A 98 -0.85 0.79 -10.92
C GLN A 98 -0.11 1.11 -9.62
N PHE A 99 -0.53 0.47 -8.55
CA PHE A 99 0.08 0.51 -7.24
C PHE A 99 0.70 -0.84 -6.93
N ILE A 100 1.92 -0.84 -6.44
CA ILE A 100 2.66 -2.06 -6.09
C ILE A 100 3.12 -1.89 -4.65
N PHE A 101 2.71 -2.80 -3.79
CA PHE A 101 3.01 -2.79 -2.36
C PHE A 101 3.73 -4.08 -1.99
N ASP A 102 4.90 -3.96 -1.35
CA ASP A 102 5.59 -5.09 -0.75
C ASP A 102 5.22 -5.17 0.71
N ILE A 103 4.70 -6.33 1.13
CA ILE A 103 4.22 -6.55 2.49
C ILE A 103 4.99 -7.73 3.06
N ASN A 104 5.81 -7.45 4.07
CA ASN A 104 6.69 -8.44 4.70
C ASN A 104 5.96 -9.29 5.71
N ASN A 105 4.99 -8.69 6.40
CA ASN A 105 4.16 -9.36 7.39
C ASN A 105 2.67 -9.33 6.99
N PRO A 106 2.25 -10.14 5.99
CA PRO A 106 0.86 -10.15 5.53
C PRO A 106 -0.15 -10.55 6.62
N GLN A 107 0.29 -11.28 7.65
CA GLN A 107 -0.57 -11.73 8.76
C GLN A 107 -0.96 -10.59 9.71
N PHE A 108 -0.22 -9.48 9.69
CA PHE A 108 -0.48 -8.29 10.51
C PHE A 108 -0.56 -7.01 9.67
N ALA A 109 -0.98 -7.14 8.42
CA ALA A 109 -1.15 -6.01 7.52
C ALA A 109 -2.62 -5.84 7.10
N PHE A 110 -2.98 -4.59 6.84
CA PHE A 110 -4.27 -4.17 6.35
C PHE A 110 -4.09 -3.35 5.07
N LEU A 111 -4.97 -3.56 4.11
CA LEU A 111 -5.11 -2.71 2.94
C LEU A 111 -6.30 -1.78 3.15
N ARG A 112 -6.02 -0.47 3.21
CA ARG A 112 -7.00 0.57 3.46
C ARG A 112 -7.17 1.43 2.20
N PHE A 113 -8.41 1.60 1.79
CA PHE A 113 -8.84 2.51 0.74
C PHE A 113 -9.54 3.68 1.40
N VAL A 114 -9.13 4.89 1.09
CA VAL A 114 -9.81 6.10 1.51
C VAL A 114 -10.13 6.93 0.28
N VAL A 115 -11.38 7.28 0.11
CA VAL A 115 -11.82 8.18 -0.94
C VAL A 115 -11.92 9.58 -0.33
N TYR A 116 -11.25 10.52 -0.96
CA TYR A 116 -11.29 11.93 -0.62
C TYR A 116 -11.89 12.72 -1.77
N GLU A 117 -12.38 13.92 -1.47
CA GLU A 117 -12.70 15.00 -2.40
C GLU A 117 -11.65 16.09 -2.23
N GLU A 118 -11.13 16.61 -3.33
CA GLU A 118 -10.35 17.85 -3.31
C GLU A 118 -11.29 19.05 -3.48
N ASP A 119 -11.30 19.97 -2.53
CA ASP A 119 -12.14 21.18 -2.60
C ASP A 119 -11.47 22.32 -3.39
N MET A 120 -12.12 23.49 -3.41
CA MET A 120 -11.63 24.67 -4.13
C MET A 120 -10.30 25.24 -3.59
N PHE A 121 -9.90 24.85 -2.37
CA PHE A 121 -8.65 25.25 -1.73
C PHE A 121 -7.58 24.15 -1.80
N SER A 122 -7.85 23.08 -2.56
CA SER A 122 -7.02 21.88 -2.63
C SER A 122 -6.89 21.11 -1.31
N ASP A 123 -7.84 21.29 -0.38
CA ASP A 123 -7.87 20.53 0.86
C ASP A 123 -8.57 19.17 0.65
N PRO A 124 -7.97 18.06 1.13
CA PRO A 124 -8.55 16.74 1.00
C PRO A 124 -9.64 16.50 2.07
N ASN A 125 -10.88 16.37 1.62
CA ASN A 125 -12.04 16.11 2.47
C ASN A 125 -12.46 14.64 2.40
N PHE A 126 -12.63 14.01 3.56
CA PHE A 126 -13.02 12.59 3.62
C PHE A 126 -14.40 12.36 3.01
N LEU A 127 -14.52 11.37 2.12
CA LEU A 127 -15.79 10.90 1.55
C LEU A 127 -16.18 9.52 2.11
N ALA A 128 -15.29 8.54 1.96
CA ALA A 128 -15.58 7.15 2.30
C ALA A 128 -14.30 6.34 2.54
N GLN A 129 -14.44 5.15 3.12
CA GLN A 129 -13.33 4.22 3.31
C GLN A 129 -13.73 2.76 3.18
N ALA A 130 -12.76 1.91 2.93
CA ALA A 130 -12.86 0.48 3.17
C ALA A 130 -11.51 -0.04 3.63
N THR A 131 -11.49 -0.85 4.69
CA THR A 131 -10.27 -1.44 5.24
C THR A 131 -10.43 -2.95 5.31
N PHE A 132 -9.43 -3.70 4.84
CA PHE A 132 -9.45 -5.16 4.87
C PHE A 132 -8.13 -5.72 5.39
N PRO A 133 -8.13 -6.79 6.19
CA PRO A 133 -6.93 -7.57 6.48
C PRO A 133 -6.36 -8.15 5.18
N VAL A 134 -5.04 -8.10 5.00
CA VAL A 134 -4.36 -8.55 3.78
C VAL A 134 -4.62 -10.04 3.51
N GLU A 135 -4.65 -10.88 4.55
CA GLU A 135 -4.96 -12.32 4.41
C GLU A 135 -6.37 -12.60 3.86
N SER A 136 -7.30 -11.64 3.99
CA SER A 136 -8.68 -11.79 3.52
C SER A 136 -8.90 -11.34 2.07
N LEU A 137 -7.86 -10.81 1.43
CA LEU A 137 -7.95 -10.27 0.07
C LEU A 137 -8.15 -11.39 -0.96
N LYS A 138 -8.95 -11.11 -1.99
CA LYS A 138 -9.20 -12.00 -3.12
C LYS A 138 -8.66 -11.38 -4.40
N THR A 139 -8.07 -12.17 -5.28
CA THR A 139 -7.48 -11.71 -6.55
C THR A 139 -8.52 -11.51 -7.67
N GLY A 140 -8.13 -10.82 -8.74
CA GLY A 140 -8.93 -10.53 -9.94
C GLY A 140 -9.65 -9.18 -9.90
N TYR A 141 -10.67 -9.02 -10.74
CA TYR A 141 -11.57 -7.86 -10.70
C TYR A 141 -12.51 -7.96 -9.50
N ARG A 142 -12.44 -6.99 -8.60
CA ARG A 142 -13.21 -6.97 -7.35
C ARG A 142 -13.90 -5.63 -7.15
N SER A 143 -15.12 -5.69 -6.64
CA SER A 143 -15.81 -4.53 -6.10
C SER A 143 -15.44 -4.38 -4.63
N VAL A 144 -15.12 -3.16 -4.21
CA VAL A 144 -14.86 -2.80 -2.83
C VAL A 144 -16.01 -1.93 -2.33
N PRO A 145 -16.95 -2.49 -1.55
CA PRO A 145 -18.01 -1.72 -0.92
C PRO A 145 -17.42 -0.69 0.05
N LEU A 146 -17.89 0.55 -0.06
CA LEU A 146 -17.40 1.67 0.75
C LEU A 146 -18.25 1.87 2.00
N LYS A 147 -17.62 2.46 3.01
CA LYS A 147 -18.20 2.77 4.32
C LYS A 147 -17.99 4.22 4.68
N ASN A 148 -18.83 4.75 5.56
CA ASN A 148 -18.67 6.10 6.10
C ASN A 148 -17.56 6.16 7.18
N SER A 149 -17.38 7.33 7.80
CA SER A 149 -16.40 7.57 8.86
C SER A 149 -16.62 6.68 10.10
N TYR A 150 -17.85 6.26 10.35
CA TYR A 150 -18.28 5.38 11.45
C TYR A 150 -18.17 3.88 11.12
N SER A 151 -17.68 3.53 9.92
CA SER A 151 -17.59 2.15 9.43
C SER A 151 -18.96 1.47 9.16
N GLU A 152 -19.98 2.28 8.89
CA GLU A 152 -21.29 1.82 8.39
C GLU A 152 -21.29 1.79 6.87
N ASP A 153 -22.05 0.86 6.29
CA ASP A 153 -22.09 0.65 4.85
C ASP A 153 -22.75 1.83 4.12
N LEU A 154 -22.14 2.29 3.03
CA LEU A 154 -22.73 3.28 2.14
C LEU A 154 -23.49 2.56 1.02
N GLU A 155 -24.73 2.97 0.79
CA GLU A 155 -25.58 2.37 -0.22
C GLU A 155 -25.00 2.57 -1.63
N LEU A 156 -24.83 1.46 -2.37
CA LEU A 156 -24.30 1.38 -3.74
C LEU A 156 -22.85 1.86 -3.95
N ALA A 157 -22.29 2.64 -3.02
CA ALA A 157 -20.96 3.21 -3.09
C ALA A 157 -19.91 2.10 -3.12
N SER A 158 -19.13 2.03 -4.20
CA SER A 158 -18.07 1.03 -4.31
C SER A 158 -16.98 1.43 -5.28
N LEU A 159 -15.75 1.00 -4.99
CA LEU A 159 -14.66 1.02 -5.97
C LEU A 159 -14.71 -0.24 -6.84
N LEU A 160 -14.22 -0.14 -8.07
CA LEU A 160 -13.85 -1.26 -8.91
C LEU A 160 -12.34 -1.30 -9.04
N LEU A 161 -11.74 -2.44 -8.72
CA LEU A 161 -10.30 -2.61 -8.81
C LEU A 161 -9.93 -3.96 -9.43
N HIS A 162 -8.68 -4.05 -9.87
CA HIS A 162 -8.02 -5.30 -10.19
C HIS A 162 -6.90 -5.52 -9.18
N VAL A 163 -6.87 -6.68 -8.53
CA VAL A 163 -5.85 -7.03 -7.53
C VAL A 163 -5.19 -8.36 -7.87
N GLU A 164 -3.87 -8.38 -7.83
CA GLU A 164 -3.03 -9.58 -7.90
C GLU A 164 -2.17 -9.64 -6.65
N ILE A 165 -1.97 -10.85 -6.14
CA ILE A 165 -1.12 -11.13 -4.99
C ILE A 165 -0.15 -12.20 -5.45
N ILE A 166 1.14 -11.91 -5.32
CA ILE A 166 2.23 -12.79 -5.70
C ILE A 166 3.15 -12.99 -4.49
N ASN A 167 3.77 -14.16 -4.38
CA ASN A 167 4.81 -14.40 -3.40
C ASN A 167 6.06 -13.62 -3.83
N ALA A 168 6.54 -12.71 -2.97
CA ALA A 168 7.62 -11.81 -3.33
C ALA A 168 8.97 -12.54 -3.48
N LYS A 169 9.14 -13.70 -2.83
CA LYS A 169 10.36 -14.53 -2.93
C LYS A 169 10.35 -15.45 -4.14
N GLU A 170 9.20 -16.02 -4.50
CA GLU A 170 9.09 -16.92 -5.65
C GLU A 170 9.28 -16.19 -6.99
N GLU A 171 8.92 -14.90 -7.04
CA GLU A 171 9.11 -14.05 -8.22
C GLU A 171 10.40 -13.20 -8.17
N ASP A 172 11.36 -13.52 -7.29
CA ASP A 172 12.66 -12.81 -7.19
C ASP A 172 13.63 -13.23 -8.31
N GLU A 173 13.22 -13.07 -9.57
CA GLU A 173 14.10 -13.22 -10.72
C GLU A 173 15.25 -12.20 -10.60
N GLU A 174 16.50 -12.70 -10.62
CA GLU A 174 17.75 -11.92 -10.50
C GLU A 174 18.03 -11.28 -9.12
N ASN A 175 17.42 -11.73 -8.01
CA ASN A 175 17.63 -11.17 -6.66
C ASN A 175 17.28 -9.67 -6.55
N LEU A 176 16.37 -9.20 -7.39
CA LEU A 176 15.96 -7.80 -7.44
C LEU A 176 15.17 -7.39 -6.20
N TYR A 177 14.25 -8.24 -5.73
CA TYR A 177 13.48 -8.00 -4.50
C TYR A 177 14.39 -7.94 -3.28
N SER A 178 15.30 -8.91 -3.12
CA SER A 178 16.28 -8.89 -2.03
C SER A 178 17.22 -7.68 -2.08
N SER A 179 17.67 -7.26 -3.26
CA SER A 179 18.50 -6.06 -3.45
C SER A 179 17.74 -4.77 -3.08
N ILE A 180 16.48 -4.63 -3.54
CA ILE A 180 15.60 -3.51 -3.18
C ILE A 180 15.43 -3.46 -1.65
N GLN A 181 15.27 -4.62 -1.02
CA GLN A 181 15.09 -4.66 0.41
C GLN A 181 16.32 -4.18 1.18
N GLN A 182 17.51 -4.66 0.80
CA GLN A 182 18.77 -4.21 1.42
C GLN A 182 18.97 -2.70 1.27
N LEU A 183 18.60 -2.13 0.11
CA LEU A 183 18.68 -0.69 -0.11
C LEU A 183 17.67 0.09 0.72
N ARG A 184 16.45 -0.43 0.93
CA ARG A 184 15.46 0.19 1.86
C ARG A 184 16.01 0.23 3.27
N ASP A 185 16.55 -0.88 3.75
CA ASP A 185 17.10 -0.98 5.12
C ASP A 185 18.28 -0.01 5.28
N ARG A 186 19.18 0.05 4.29
CA ARG A 186 20.30 1.01 4.25
C ARG A 186 19.84 2.47 4.21
N ALA A 187 18.81 2.79 3.42
CA ALA A 187 18.26 4.14 3.34
C ALA A 187 17.64 4.58 4.67
N ASN A 188 16.93 3.68 5.35
CA ASN A 188 16.37 3.94 6.68
C ASN A 188 17.48 4.18 7.72
N GLU A 189 18.53 3.36 7.71
CA GLU A 189 19.68 3.53 8.61
C GLU A 189 20.37 4.89 8.38
N LEU A 190 20.62 5.24 7.12
CA LEU A 190 21.21 6.54 6.74
C LEU A 190 20.30 7.70 7.16
N SER A 191 18.99 7.58 7.00
CA SER A 191 18.02 8.60 7.44
C SER A 191 18.10 8.82 8.95
N ASN A 192 18.15 7.75 9.75
CA ASN A 192 18.30 7.84 11.20
C ASN A 192 19.63 8.51 11.60
N GLN A 193 20.72 8.19 10.89
CA GLN A 193 22.01 8.84 11.11
C GLN A 193 22.00 10.33 10.77
N VAL A 194 21.34 10.72 9.68
CA VAL A 194 21.16 12.14 9.29
C VAL A 194 20.38 12.88 10.37
N SER A 195 19.24 12.35 10.82
CA SER A 195 18.45 12.97 11.89
C SER A 195 19.23 13.12 13.21
N ASN A 196 20.03 12.12 13.60
CA ASN A 196 20.87 12.22 14.79
C ASN A 196 21.96 13.30 14.67
N LEU A 197 22.52 13.46 13.47
CA LEU A 197 23.55 14.48 13.20
C LEU A 197 22.97 15.89 13.16
N GLU A 198 21.73 16.11 12.70
CA GLU A 198 21.06 17.42 12.75
C GLU A 198 20.95 17.97 14.19
N HIS A 199 20.73 17.08 15.17
CA HIS A 199 20.58 17.46 16.57
C HIS A 199 21.92 17.73 17.26
N SER A 200 23.02 17.23 16.71
CA SER A 200 24.37 17.57 17.17
C SER A 200 24.86 18.76 16.36
N ASN A 201 25.13 19.91 16.97
CA ASN A 201 25.67 21.12 16.29
C ASN A 201 27.12 20.92 15.75
N ASN A 202 27.40 19.80 15.09
CA ASN A 202 28.72 19.28 14.79
C ASN A 202 28.92 19.17 13.26
N CYS A 203 29.45 20.26 12.70
CA CYS A 203 30.25 20.36 11.47
C CYS A 203 29.67 19.79 10.15
N ASP A 204 29.33 20.72 9.26
CA ASP A 204 28.66 20.56 7.95
C ASP A 204 29.17 19.40 7.07
N SER A 205 30.47 19.05 7.12
CA SER A 205 31.05 18.10 6.15
C SER A 205 30.60 16.64 6.33
N ARG A 206 30.49 16.12 7.56
CA ARG A 206 30.02 14.73 7.78
C ARG A 206 28.53 14.60 7.53
N TYR A 207 27.78 15.62 7.92
CA TYR A 207 26.35 15.72 7.67
C TYR A 207 26.07 15.74 6.16
N GLN A 208 26.78 16.58 5.41
CA GLN A 208 26.67 16.66 3.95
C GLN A 208 27.01 15.33 3.27
N GLN A 209 28.06 14.64 3.71
CA GLN A 209 28.41 13.32 3.18
C GLN A 209 27.29 12.29 3.41
N ARG A 210 26.69 12.24 4.61
CA ARG A 210 25.59 11.31 4.91
C ARG A 210 24.32 11.63 4.13
N LEU A 211 24.02 12.91 3.93
CA LEU A 211 22.93 13.35 3.06
C LEU A 211 23.15 12.91 1.61
N ASP A 212 24.37 13.05 1.08
CA ASP A 212 24.68 12.64 -0.29
C ASP A 212 24.60 11.11 -0.44
N GLU A 213 25.10 10.34 0.54
CA GLU A 213 24.94 8.88 0.58
C GLU A 213 23.47 8.45 0.64
N LEU A 214 22.66 9.13 1.46
CA LEU A 214 21.21 8.88 1.55
C LEU A 214 20.52 9.16 0.22
N ARG A 215 20.83 10.28 -0.44
CA ARG A 215 20.28 10.63 -1.75
C ARG A 215 20.61 9.56 -2.79
N LEU A 216 21.88 9.15 -2.89
CA LEU A 216 22.31 8.12 -3.84
C LEU A 216 21.61 6.77 -3.56
N ALA A 217 21.47 6.38 -2.29
CA ALA A 217 20.76 5.16 -1.92
C ALA A 217 19.27 5.23 -2.31
N GLN A 218 18.62 6.38 -2.12
CA GLN A 218 17.22 6.61 -2.52
C GLN A 218 17.05 6.59 -4.05
N GLU A 219 17.97 7.19 -4.80
CA GLU A 219 17.96 7.17 -6.27
C GLU A 219 18.13 5.75 -6.81
N GLN A 220 19.10 4.99 -6.30
CA GLN A 220 19.29 3.57 -6.67
C GLN A 220 18.08 2.72 -6.32
N LEU A 221 17.49 2.95 -5.14
CA LEU A 221 16.27 2.27 -4.71
C LEU A 221 15.10 2.55 -5.66
N MET A 222 14.94 3.80 -6.08
CA MET A 222 13.91 4.21 -7.03
C MET A 222 14.11 3.52 -8.38
N GLU A 223 15.33 3.56 -8.93
CA GLU A 223 15.66 2.94 -10.23
C GLU A 223 15.39 1.43 -10.23
N LEU A 224 15.86 0.71 -9.20
CA LEU A 224 15.63 -0.73 -9.10
C LEU A 224 14.15 -1.07 -8.88
N THR A 225 13.43 -0.27 -8.09
CA THR A 225 11.98 -0.45 -7.88
C THR A 225 11.21 -0.25 -9.19
N GLU A 226 11.56 0.77 -9.97
CA GLU A 226 10.97 1.00 -11.29
C GLU A 226 11.29 -0.12 -12.28
N ALA A 227 12.55 -0.60 -12.29
CA ALA A 227 12.96 -1.72 -13.12
C ALA A 227 12.16 -2.99 -12.76
N ARG A 228 11.98 -3.28 -11.46
CA ARG A 228 11.16 -4.40 -10.99
C ARG A 228 9.70 -4.27 -11.43
N ASN A 229 9.12 -3.10 -11.21
CA ASN A 229 7.73 -2.82 -11.56
C ASN A 229 7.49 -2.96 -13.07
N ARG A 230 8.46 -2.51 -13.90
CA ARG A 230 8.43 -2.69 -15.35
C ARG A 230 8.46 -4.17 -15.74
N LYS A 231 9.37 -4.97 -15.16
CA LYS A 231 9.46 -6.42 -15.41
C LYS A 231 8.15 -7.13 -15.04
N LEU A 232 7.58 -6.83 -13.87
CA LEU A 232 6.29 -7.38 -13.44
C LEU A 232 5.17 -7.06 -14.44
N MET A 233 5.15 -5.83 -14.96
CA MET A 233 4.17 -5.41 -15.97
C MET A 233 4.36 -6.09 -17.33
N GLU A 234 5.60 -6.25 -17.77
CA GLU A 234 5.91 -6.95 -19.02
C GLU A 234 5.58 -8.44 -18.93
N LYS A 235 5.89 -9.09 -17.80
CA LYS A 235 5.49 -10.48 -17.52
C LYS A 235 3.98 -10.65 -17.62
N LYS A 236 3.23 -9.78 -16.94
CA LYS A 236 1.76 -9.76 -16.99
C LYS A 236 1.21 -9.57 -18.41
N LYS A 237 1.83 -8.71 -19.22
CA LYS A 237 1.45 -8.51 -20.62
C LYS A 237 1.71 -9.77 -21.45
N ARG A 238 2.85 -10.46 -21.24
CA ARG A 238 3.17 -11.73 -21.90
C ARG A 238 2.18 -12.83 -21.52
N ASP A 239 1.86 -12.97 -20.24
CA ASP A 239 0.94 -14.01 -19.75
C ASP A 239 -0.48 -13.84 -20.32
N ARG A 240 -0.96 -12.58 -20.39
CA ARG A 240 -2.24 -12.26 -21.05
C ARG A 240 -2.24 -12.61 -22.54
N GLN A 241 -1.15 -12.35 -23.26
CA GLN A 241 -1.03 -12.71 -24.68
C GLN A 241 -1.02 -14.24 -24.89
N LEU A 242 -0.35 -14.99 -24.01
CA LEU A 242 -0.32 -16.44 -24.07
C LEU A 242 -1.70 -17.06 -23.78
N ALA A 243 -2.44 -16.51 -22.80
CA ALA A 243 -3.80 -16.95 -22.51
C ALA A 243 -4.75 -16.72 -23.70
N ASN A 244 -4.65 -15.57 -24.37
CA ASN A 244 -5.47 -15.25 -25.54
C ASN A 244 -5.14 -16.08 -26.78
N ARG A 245 -3.95 -16.69 -26.89
CA ARG A 245 -3.56 -17.57 -28.00
C ARG A 245 -4.04 -19.02 -27.83
N ARG A 246 -4.52 -19.40 -26.64
CA ARG A 246 -4.97 -20.76 -26.32
C ARG A 246 -6.49 -20.93 -26.44
N ASN A 247 -7.23 -19.86 -26.73
CA ASN A 247 -8.66 -19.84 -27.05
C ASN A 247 -8.84 -19.58 -28.55
#